data_AF-A0A662CQW3-F1
#
_entry.id   AF-A0A662CQW3-F1
#
_cell.length_a   1.000
_cell.length_b   1.000
_cell.length_c   1.000
_cell.angle_alpha   90.00
_cell.angle_beta   90.00
_cell.angle_gamma   90.00
#
_symmetry.space_group_name_H-M   'P 1'
#
loop_
_entity.id
_entity.type
_entity.pdbx_description
1 polymer ?
#
loop_
_entity_poly.entity_id
_entity_poly.type
_entity_poly.pdbx_seq_one_letter_code
_entity_poly.pdbx_strand_id
1 'polypeptide(L)'
;ALLEKQKYPDIRQYPGGPPVPPYDNAGWTLPIQMGVTCEQINHPFTADLVKLEKIPFPTTPEIPTSPYLAFDARYNNSFPFAFALLKGQVNVYRATQAFKDDSGQELTAGTFLVKNTTEVQKIIQPLLKKWRVKPIGLKDIADIPKAPLKKFRVALYQSWRANMDEGWTRYVFDDFNIPYTTLHNKDFKGPKGKKIDLRKKFDVIVFASENADIIKLGKPSSSSPYARYFTEMPPEYRGGIGKEGVEALKDFVAKGGILVTLNDACGLVFKEFKAPVSDALQRVDRNKFFCPTSLLRIKVKNTHPLGYGLPEEAAAMFSRSLGLRTSIPSGEWDRTIVAAYPKEDILLSGWLLGEKYIARKAAVVDLKYQKGHIVLIGFRCQHRAQTHGTYKFLFNALLYPEVD
;
A
#
# COMPACT_ATOMS: atom_id res chain seq x y z
N ALA A 1 9.73 21.80 13.57
CA ALA A 1 9.43 20.61 14.39
C ALA A 1 9.04 19.43 13.48
N LEU A 2 9.63 18.24 13.69
CA LEU A 2 9.31 17.00 12.95
C LEU A 2 8.30 16.10 13.67
N LEU A 3 8.15 16.28 14.99
CA LEU A 3 7.32 15.43 15.84
C LEU A 3 5.90 15.99 16.04
N GLU A 4 5.78 17.31 16.00
CA GLU A 4 4.53 18.03 16.25
C GLU A 4 3.60 18.00 15.03
N LYS A 5 2.29 18.10 15.27
CA LYS A 5 1.31 18.34 14.21
C LYS A 5 1.56 19.71 13.59
N GLN A 6 1.75 19.74 12.29
CA GLN A 6 2.01 20.98 11.56
C GLN A 6 0.69 21.61 11.14
N LYS A 7 0.55 22.91 11.33
CA LYS A 7 -0.56 23.72 10.80
C LYS A 7 0.02 24.72 9.83
N TYR A 8 -0.23 24.52 8.54
CA TYR A 8 0.28 25.42 7.51
C TYR A 8 -0.74 26.53 7.23
N PRO A 9 -0.33 27.80 7.15
CA PRO A 9 -1.25 28.92 6.96
C PRO A 9 -1.91 28.88 5.58
N ASP A 10 -3.14 29.41 5.48
CA ASP A 10 -3.79 29.65 4.18
C ASP A 10 -3.16 30.88 3.52
N ILE A 11 -2.20 30.64 2.62
CA ILE A 11 -1.49 31.70 1.87
C ILE A 11 -2.11 31.83 0.47
N ARG A 12 -2.52 33.05 0.10
CA ARG A 12 -3.09 33.39 -1.21
C ARG A 12 -2.21 34.37 -1.97
N GLN A 13 -2.23 34.32 -3.30
CA GLN A 13 -1.52 35.30 -4.13
C GLN A 13 -2.08 36.73 -3.98
N TYR A 14 -3.37 36.85 -3.68
CA TYR A 14 -4.10 38.08 -3.35
C TYR A 14 -5.39 37.70 -2.59
N PRO A 15 -6.09 38.65 -1.93
CA PRO A 15 -7.34 38.34 -1.21
C PRO A 15 -8.38 37.63 -2.10
N GLY A 16 -8.80 36.42 -1.70
CA GLY A 16 -9.73 35.57 -2.48
C GLY A 16 -9.10 34.84 -3.67
N GLY A 17 -7.80 35.03 -3.93
CA GLY A 17 -7.08 34.43 -5.05
C GLY A 17 -6.70 32.96 -4.87
N PRO A 18 -5.93 32.40 -5.82
CA PRO A 18 -5.47 31.01 -5.76
C PRO A 18 -4.51 30.77 -4.58
N PRO A 19 -4.51 29.55 -4.01
CA PRO A 19 -3.59 29.19 -2.94
C PRO A 19 -2.14 29.10 -3.44
N VAL A 20 -1.21 29.62 -2.64
CA VAL A 20 0.23 29.54 -2.90
C VAL A 20 0.75 28.21 -2.36
N PRO A 21 1.32 27.33 -3.20
CA PRO A 21 1.89 26.07 -2.73
C PRO A 21 3.08 26.30 -1.79
N PRO A 22 3.30 25.42 -0.79
CA PRO A 22 4.56 25.41 -0.05
C PRO A 22 5.73 25.06 -0.98
N TYR A 23 6.96 25.33 -0.53
CA TYR A 23 8.17 24.96 -1.27
C TYR A 23 8.28 23.44 -1.52
N ASP A 24 8.05 22.61 -0.49
CA ASP A 24 7.98 21.13 -0.61
C ASP A 24 6.66 20.58 -0.05
N ASN A 25 6.51 20.54 1.28
CA ASN A 25 5.37 19.90 1.95
C ASN A 25 4.69 20.85 2.94
N ALA A 26 3.38 20.71 3.14
CA ALA A 26 2.66 21.42 4.20
C ALA A 26 2.65 20.62 5.51
N GLY A 27 2.74 19.29 5.44
CA GLY A 27 2.82 18.41 6.61
C GLY A 27 3.93 17.35 6.48
N TRP A 28 4.81 17.29 7.47
CA TRP A 28 5.85 16.26 7.62
C TRP A 28 5.97 15.81 9.09
N THR A 29 4.85 15.42 9.70
CA THR A 29 4.83 14.90 11.08
C THR A 29 5.22 13.42 11.08
N LEU A 30 6.44 13.11 11.52
CA LEU A 30 7.03 11.76 11.44
C LEU A 30 6.25 10.70 12.23
N PRO A 31 5.86 10.91 13.51
CA PRO A 31 5.15 9.88 14.27
C PRO A 31 3.85 9.44 13.59
N ILE A 32 3.09 10.40 13.08
CA ILE A 32 1.83 10.15 12.36
C ILE A 32 2.07 9.33 11.08
N GLN A 33 3.12 9.65 10.30
CA GLN A 33 3.48 8.88 9.10
C GLN A 33 3.94 7.46 9.42
N MET A 34 4.63 7.28 10.53
CA MET A 34 5.15 5.99 10.97
C MET A 34 4.08 5.12 11.62
N GLY A 35 2.91 5.67 11.94
CA GLY A 35 1.85 4.99 12.70
C GLY A 35 2.22 4.84 14.19
N VAL A 36 2.99 5.78 14.73
CA VAL A 36 3.44 5.82 16.13
C VAL A 36 2.65 6.89 16.87
N THR A 37 2.04 6.50 18.00
CA THR A 37 1.38 7.44 18.90
C THR A 37 2.40 8.41 19.48
N CYS A 38 2.10 9.71 19.42
CA CYS A 38 2.91 10.77 19.99
C CYS A 38 2.01 11.74 20.71
N GLU A 39 2.25 11.90 22.02
CA GLU A 39 1.56 12.86 22.87
C GLU A 39 2.46 14.10 23.00
N GLN A 40 1.97 15.24 22.52
CA GLN A 40 2.68 16.52 22.64
C GLN A 40 2.31 17.18 23.97
N ILE A 41 3.31 17.47 24.80
CA ILE A 41 3.13 18.15 26.08
C ILE A 41 3.68 19.58 25.94
N ASN A 42 2.80 20.57 26.05
CA ASN A 42 3.14 21.99 25.92
C ASN A 42 3.28 22.73 27.26
N HIS A 43 3.05 22.03 28.37
CA HIS A 43 3.12 22.59 29.71
C HIS A 43 4.19 21.88 30.53
N PRO A 44 4.81 22.57 31.51
CA PRO A 44 5.67 21.91 32.48
C PRO A 44 4.93 20.73 33.12
N PHE A 45 5.60 19.59 33.23
CA PHE A 45 5.06 18.41 33.88
C PHE A 45 6.18 17.75 34.70
N THR A 46 5.78 16.95 35.68
CA THR A 46 6.67 16.11 36.46
C THR A 46 6.42 14.66 36.06
N ALA A 47 7.50 13.90 35.84
CA ALA A 47 7.42 12.47 35.60
C ALA A 47 8.63 11.79 36.23
N ASP A 48 8.44 10.55 36.67
CA ASP A 48 9.51 9.69 37.16
C ASP A 48 10.31 9.16 35.95
N LEU A 49 11.32 9.92 35.56
CA LEU A 49 12.14 9.63 34.38
C LEU A 49 13.50 9.08 34.80
N VAL A 50 13.94 8.02 34.13
CA VAL A 50 15.31 7.52 34.22
C VAL A 50 16.08 8.02 33.02
N LYS A 51 17.21 8.70 33.24
CA LYS A 51 18.10 9.12 32.16
C LYS A 51 18.70 7.88 31.48
N LEU A 52 18.45 7.73 30.18
CA LEU A 52 19.08 6.70 29.36
C LEU A 52 20.37 7.28 28.75
N GLU A 53 21.53 6.71 29.11
CA GLU A 53 22.82 7.08 28.49
C GLU A 53 22.94 6.56 27.05
N LYS A 54 22.18 5.51 26.72
CA LYS A 54 22.05 4.95 25.37
C LYS A 54 20.66 4.41 25.16
N ILE A 55 20.15 4.51 23.93
CA ILE A 55 18.88 3.88 23.57
C ILE A 55 19.09 2.37 23.59
N PRO A 56 18.38 1.60 24.44
CA PRO A 56 18.53 0.15 24.47
C PRO A 56 18.06 -0.43 23.14
N PHE A 57 18.96 -1.09 22.42
CA PHE A 57 18.60 -1.77 21.20
C PHE A 57 17.94 -3.12 21.53
N PRO A 58 16.84 -3.51 20.86
CA PRO A 58 16.18 -4.79 21.12
C PRO A 58 17.13 -5.98 20.95
N THR A 59 17.12 -6.91 21.90
CA THR A 59 17.84 -8.18 21.81
C THR A 59 17.16 -9.12 20.82
N THR A 60 17.92 -10.03 20.21
CA THR A 60 17.35 -11.04 19.32
C THR A 60 16.38 -11.93 20.11
N PRO A 61 15.09 -12.01 19.72
CA PRO A 61 14.14 -12.88 20.40
C PRO A 61 14.52 -14.35 20.27
N GLU A 62 14.28 -15.11 21.33
CA GLU A 62 14.33 -16.57 21.29
C GLU A 62 13.15 -17.13 20.50
N ILE A 63 13.31 -18.32 19.93
CA ILE A 63 12.23 -19.04 19.26
C ILE A 63 11.51 -19.90 20.31
N PRO A 64 10.19 -19.72 20.53
CA PRO A 64 9.42 -20.59 21.41
C PRO A 64 9.51 -22.06 21.00
N THR A 65 9.40 -22.97 21.98
CA THR A 65 9.35 -24.42 21.74
C THR A 65 7.96 -24.92 21.33
N SER A 66 6.94 -24.04 21.33
CA SER A 66 5.56 -24.40 21.00
C SER A 66 5.41 -24.98 19.58
N PRO A 67 4.44 -25.88 19.33
CA PRO A 67 4.26 -26.53 18.03
C PRO A 67 3.97 -25.58 16.86
N TYR A 68 3.44 -24.40 17.14
CA TYR A 68 3.16 -23.37 16.15
C TYR A 68 3.75 -22.02 16.56
N LEU A 69 4.05 -21.19 15.57
CA LEU A 69 4.49 -19.82 15.73
C LEU A 69 3.50 -18.87 15.07
N ALA A 70 3.26 -17.74 15.72
CA ALA A 70 2.51 -16.62 15.20
C ALA A 70 3.40 -15.37 15.05
N PHE A 71 3.24 -14.68 13.92
CA PHE A 71 3.85 -13.38 13.65
C PHE A 71 2.76 -12.34 13.45
N ASP A 72 2.62 -11.46 14.43
CA ASP A 72 1.55 -10.45 14.48
C ASP A 72 1.62 -9.49 13.28
N ALA A 73 0.49 -9.32 12.60
CA ALA A 73 0.39 -8.47 11.41
C ALA A 73 0.45 -6.97 11.70
N ARG A 74 0.35 -6.54 12.97
CA ARG A 74 0.55 -5.13 13.37
C ARG A 74 1.94 -4.62 13.02
N TYR A 75 2.94 -5.49 12.96
CA TYR A 75 4.31 -5.13 12.63
C TYR A 75 4.59 -5.33 11.13
N ASN A 76 5.04 -4.28 10.43
CA ASN A 76 5.50 -4.40 9.03
C ASN A 76 6.64 -5.43 8.92
N ASN A 77 7.45 -5.54 9.96
CA ASN A 77 8.60 -6.45 10.02
C ASN A 77 8.20 -7.94 10.06
N SER A 78 6.91 -8.28 10.25
CA SER A 78 6.41 -9.65 10.17
C SER A 78 6.30 -10.17 8.72
N PHE A 79 6.14 -9.27 7.74
CA PHE A 79 6.00 -9.64 6.33
C PHE A 79 7.25 -10.29 5.72
N PRO A 80 8.49 -9.82 5.98
CA PRO A 80 9.70 -10.51 5.56
C PRO A 80 9.75 -11.99 5.97
N PHE A 81 9.22 -12.33 7.15
CA PHE A 81 9.15 -13.73 7.62
C PHE A 81 8.18 -14.54 6.75
N ALA A 82 6.99 -14.00 6.47
CA ALA A 82 6.02 -14.67 5.61
C ALA A 82 6.59 -14.91 4.19
N PHE A 83 7.23 -13.91 3.58
CA PHE A 83 7.86 -14.08 2.26
C PHE A 83 9.01 -15.10 2.27
N ALA A 84 9.86 -15.09 3.30
CA ALA A 84 10.96 -16.04 3.41
C ALA A 84 10.46 -17.48 3.61
N LEU A 85 9.42 -17.68 4.42
CA LEU A 85 8.79 -18.98 4.64
C LEU A 85 8.12 -19.50 3.36
N LEU A 86 7.37 -18.65 2.65
CA LEU A 86 6.76 -19.01 1.37
C LEU A 86 7.82 -19.35 0.31
N LYS A 87 8.93 -18.61 0.26
CA LYS A 87 10.08 -18.92 -0.61
C LYS A 87 10.71 -20.26 -0.28
N GLY A 88 10.75 -20.63 1.00
CA GLY A 88 11.14 -21.96 1.49
C GLY A 88 10.07 -23.03 1.31
N GLN A 89 8.98 -22.77 0.58
CA GLN A 89 7.87 -23.70 0.34
C GLN A 89 7.17 -24.17 1.63
N VAL A 90 7.27 -23.39 2.70
CA VAL A 90 6.57 -23.66 3.96
C VAL A 90 5.11 -23.24 3.84
N ASN A 91 4.21 -24.09 4.35
CA ASN A 91 2.80 -23.75 4.49
C ASN A 91 2.61 -22.65 5.54
N VAL A 92 2.25 -21.45 5.08
CA VAL A 92 1.90 -20.31 5.92
C VAL A 92 0.40 -20.07 5.84
N TYR A 93 -0.24 -19.93 6.99
CA TYR A 93 -1.63 -19.52 7.09
C TYR A 93 -1.72 -18.07 7.56
N ARG A 94 -2.84 -17.45 7.26
CA ARG A 94 -3.16 -16.09 7.65
C ARG A 94 -4.47 -16.09 8.40
N ALA A 95 -4.46 -15.64 9.65
CA ALA A 95 -5.67 -15.54 10.46
C ALA A 95 -6.68 -14.59 9.79
N THR A 96 -7.94 -14.98 9.67
CA THR A 96 -8.99 -14.13 9.07
C THR A 96 -9.75 -13.31 10.10
N GLN A 97 -9.57 -13.62 11.39
CA GLN A 97 -10.15 -12.92 12.53
C GLN A 97 -9.08 -12.69 13.61
N ALA A 98 -9.35 -11.76 14.51
CA ALA A 98 -8.56 -11.62 15.74
C ALA A 98 -8.76 -12.83 16.65
N PHE A 99 -7.75 -13.17 17.43
CA PHE A 99 -7.79 -14.29 18.38
C PHE A 99 -6.87 -14.00 19.56
N LYS A 100 -6.99 -14.78 20.63
CA LYS A 100 -6.10 -14.71 21.79
C LYS A 100 -5.10 -15.85 21.77
N ASP A 101 -3.86 -15.59 22.15
CA ASP A 101 -2.87 -16.63 22.38
C ASP A 101 -3.10 -17.37 23.71
N ASP A 102 -2.24 -18.35 24.00
CA ASP A 102 -2.29 -19.15 25.23
C ASP A 102 -2.14 -18.34 26.52
N SER A 103 -1.62 -17.11 26.45
CA SER A 103 -1.47 -16.19 27.59
C SER A 103 -2.63 -15.21 27.74
N GLY A 104 -3.58 -15.21 26.79
CA GLY A 104 -4.69 -14.26 26.71
C GLY A 104 -4.36 -12.97 25.96
N GLN A 105 -3.17 -12.83 25.37
CA GLN A 105 -2.80 -11.69 24.55
C GLN A 105 -3.57 -11.71 23.22
N GLU A 106 -4.18 -10.58 22.88
CA GLU A 106 -4.90 -10.43 21.60
C GLU A 106 -3.95 -10.22 20.42
N LEU A 107 -4.18 -11.01 19.37
CA LEU A 107 -3.54 -10.95 18.06
C LEU A 107 -4.57 -10.58 17.00
N THR A 108 -4.16 -9.72 16.05
CA THR A 108 -5.09 -9.15 15.07
C THR A 108 -5.35 -10.11 13.92
N ALA A 109 -6.47 -9.89 13.22
CA ALA A 109 -6.67 -10.45 11.88
C ALA A 109 -5.47 -10.16 10.96
N GLY A 110 -5.12 -11.14 10.14
CA GLY A 110 -3.97 -11.15 9.25
C GLY A 110 -2.67 -11.67 9.84
N THR A 111 -2.64 -12.02 11.12
CA THR A 111 -1.49 -12.66 11.78
C THR A 111 -1.07 -13.91 11.02
N PHE A 112 0.24 -14.05 10.78
CA PHE A 112 0.79 -15.20 10.07
C PHE A 112 0.98 -16.35 11.05
N LEU A 113 0.54 -17.55 10.67
CA LEU A 113 0.61 -18.77 11.47
C LEU A 113 1.41 -19.82 10.70
N VAL A 114 2.35 -20.47 11.39
CA VAL A 114 3.20 -21.49 10.80
C VAL A 114 3.50 -22.59 11.80
N LYS A 115 3.65 -23.84 11.32
CA LYS A 115 4.12 -24.95 12.15
C LYS A 115 5.59 -24.76 12.50
N ASN A 116 5.95 -24.91 13.77
CA ASN A 116 7.32 -24.75 14.26
C ASN A 116 8.16 -26.01 13.99
N THR A 117 8.74 -26.10 12.80
CA THR A 117 9.66 -27.18 12.43
C THR A 117 11.11 -26.71 12.43
N THR A 118 12.07 -27.63 12.47
CA THR A 118 13.50 -27.31 12.35
C THR A 118 13.82 -26.51 11.08
N GLU A 119 13.12 -26.77 9.98
CA GLU A 119 13.25 -26.01 8.73
C GLU A 119 12.78 -24.56 8.90
N VAL A 120 11.61 -24.35 9.51
CA VAL A 120 11.08 -23.01 9.82
C VAL A 120 12.04 -22.24 10.72
N GLN A 121 12.56 -22.88 11.76
CA GLN A 121 13.55 -22.28 12.67
C GLN A 121 14.81 -21.81 11.93
N LYS A 122 15.35 -22.64 11.04
CA LYS A 122 16.51 -22.28 10.19
C LYS A 122 16.23 -21.06 9.31
N ILE A 123 15.04 -20.97 8.72
CA ILE A 123 14.64 -19.84 7.87
C ILE A 123 14.49 -18.54 8.68
N ILE A 124 13.86 -18.59 9.86
CA ILE A 124 13.54 -17.38 10.63
C ILE A 124 14.70 -16.88 11.49
N GLN A 125 15.65 -17.73 11.90
CA GLN A 125 16.79 -17.34 12.75
C GLN A 125 17.56 -16.10 12.25
N PRO A 126 18.00 -16.01 10.98
CA PRO A 126 18.66 -14.81 10.47
C PRO A 126 17.73 -13.59 10.42
N LEU A 127 16.42 -13.79 10.24
CA LEU A 127 15.44 -12.70 10.21
C LEU A 127 15.19 -12.13 11.61
N LEU A 128 15.17 -12.96 12.66
CA LEU A 128 15.13 -12.50 14.05
C LEU A 128 16.36 -11.61 14.37
N LYS A 129 17.53 -11.98 13.80
CA LYS A 129 18.77 -11.20 13.85
C LYS A 129 18.76 -9.91 13.01
N LYS A 130 17.86 -9.73 12.06
CA LYS A 130 17.70 -8.43 11.35
C LYS A 130 16.58 -7.59 11.97
N TRP A 131 15.41 -8.19 12.13
CA TRP A 131 14.14 -7.48 12.33
C TRP A 131 13.61 -7.49 13.76
N ARG A 132 14.14 -8.35 14.64
CA ARG A 132 13.78 -8.40 16.07
C ARG A 132 12.28 -8.59 16.35
N VAL A 133 11.52 -9.13 15.39
CA VAL A 133 10.10 -9.48 15.62
C VAL A 133 10.06 -10.66 16.58
N LYS A 134 9.35 -10.51 17.70
CA LYS A 134 9.16 -11.59 18.67
C LYS A 134 8.12 -12.59 18.12
N PRO A 135 8.49 -13.84 17.80
CA PRO A 135 7.53 -14.87 17.46
C PRO A 135 6.73 -15.25 18.72
N ILE A 136 5.44 -15.51 18.54
CA ILE A 136 4.54 -15.93 19.62
C ILE A 136 4.32 -17.43 19.48
N GLY A 137 4.58 -18.19 20.54
CA GLY A 137 4.35 -19.63 20.53
C GLY A 137 2.88 -19.94 20.76
N LEU A 138 2.31 -20.84 19.97
CA LEU A 138 0.94 -21.33 20.11
C LEU A 138 0.94 -22.85 20.26
N LYS A 139 0.13 -23.37 21.19
CA LYS A 139 -0.06 -24.82 21.38
C LYS A 139 -0.75 -25.48 20.19
N ASP A 140 -1.77 -24.83 19.65
CA ASP A 140 -2.53 -25.28 18.48
C ASP A 140 -3.08 -24.06 17.72
N ILE A 141 -3.49 -24.29 16.47
CA ILE A 141 -4.15 -23.30 15.61
C ILE A 141 -5.50 -23.80 15.07
N ALA A 142 -5.96 -25.01 15.42
CA ALA A 142 -7.16 -25.62 14.85
C ALA A 142 -8.38 -24.68 14.90
N ASP A 143 -8.67 -24.12 16.06
CA ASP A 143 -9.83 -23.24 16.31
C ASP A 143 -9.66 -21.80 15.80
N ILE A 144 -8.49 -21.45 15.25
CA ILE A 144 -8.25 -20.11 14.69
C ILE A 144 -8.79 -20.06 13.26
N PRO A 145 -9.77 -19.19 12.94
CA PRO A 145 -10.20 -18.94 11.56
C PRO A 145 -9.02 -18.43 10.74
N LYS A 146 -8.66 -19.16 9.67
CA LYS A 146 -7.44 -18.93 8.91
C LYS A 146 -7.59 -19.37 7.47
N ALA A 147 -6.86 -18.71 6.58
CA ALA A 147 -6.79 -19.03 5.16
C ALA A 147 -5.32 -19.31 4.75
N PRO A 148 -5.05 -20.23 3.81
CA PRO A 148 -3.70 -20.48 3.34
C PRO A 148 -3.18 -19.31 2.49
N LEU A 149 -1.87 -19.08 2.52
CA LEU A 149 -1.17 -18.19 1.59
C LEU A 149 -0.56 -19.01 0.45
N LYS A 150 -1.04 -18.80 -0.77
CA LYS A 150 -0.54 -19.48 -1.99
C LYS A 150 0.13 -18.54 -2.99
N LYS A 151 -0.15 -17.23 -2.92
CA LYS A 151 0.33 -16.22 -3.88
C LYS A 151 1.59 -15.54 -3.34
N PHE A 152 2.68 -15.56 -4.12
CA PHE A 152 3.93 -14.89 -3.73
C PHE A 152 4.79 -14.40 -4.91
N ARG A 153 4.40 -14.69 -6.16
CA ARG A 153 5.15 -14.27 -7.34
C ARG A 153 4.76 -12.85 -7.73
N VAL A 154 5.46 -11.89 -7.13
CA VAL A 154 5.22 -10.45 -7.31
C VAL A 154 5.99 -9.93 -8.53
N ALA A 155 5.33 -9.10 -9.32
CA ALA A 155 5.96 -8.30 -10.35
C ALA A 155 5.75 -6.80 -10.09
N LEU A 156 6.77 -5.99 -10.38
CA LEU A 156 6.73 -4.53 -10.34
C LEU A 156 6.94 -3.98 -11.75
N TYR A 157 5.99 -3.21 -12.26
CA TYR A 157 6.14 -2.55 -13.55
C TYR A 157 7.12 -1.37 -13.45
N GLN A 158 8.10 -1.37 -14.35
CA GLN A 158 9.04 -0.28 -14.55
C GLN A 158 8.95 0.19 -16.00
N SER A 159 8.35 1.36 -16.18
CA SER A 159 8.39 2.06 -17.45
C SER A 159 9.82 2.49 -17.77
N TRP A 160 10.09 2.81 -19.03
CA TRP A 160 11.37 3.42 -19.41
C TRP A 160 11.48 4.90 -19.01
N ARG A 161 10.45 5.46 -18.36
CA ARG A 161 10.51 6.80 -17.80
C ARG A 161 11.22 6.75 -16.45
N ALA A 162 11.86 7.86 -16.09
CA ALA A 162 12.43 8.05 -14.76
C ALA A 162 11.30 8.21 -13.71
N ASN A 163 10.68 7.10 -13.31
CA ASN A 163 9.61 7.07 -12.33
C ASN A 163 10.19 6.96 -10.91
N MET A 164 10.27 8.10 -10.21
CA MET A 164 10.74 8.14 -8.83
C MET A 164 9.91 7.28 -7.87
N ASP A 165 8.58 7.18 -8.08
CA ASP A 165 7.71 6.43 -7.17
C ASP A 165 7.90 4.92 -7.31
N GLU A 166 8.18 4.43 -8.52
CA GLU A 166 8.63 3.05 -8.75
C GLU A 166 9.94 2.78 -8.00
N GLY A 167 10.92 3.68 -8.10
CA GLY A 167 12.18 3.56 -7.37
C GLY A 167 12.01 3.45 -5.86
N TRP A 168 11.12 4.26 -5.27
CA TRP A 168 10.79 4.15 -3.83
C TRP A 168 10.06 2.85 -3.50
N THR A 169 9.13 2.42 -4.35
CA THR A 169 8.41 1.14 -4.17
C THR A 169 9.39 -0.04 -4.19
N ARG A 170 10.34 -0.01 -5.12
CA ARG A 170 11.41 -0.99 -5.24
C ARG A 170 12.33 -0.98 -4.03
N TYR A 171 12.73 0.20 -3.56
CA TYR A 171 13.50 0.34 -2.32
C TYR A 171 12.79 -0.29 -1.12
N VAL A 172 11.47 -0.08 -0.98
CA VAL A 172 10.68 -0.73 0.09
C VAL A 172 10.64 -2.24 -0.07
N PHE A 173 10.56 -2.77 -1.29
CA PHE A 173 10.65 -4.21 -1.52
C PHE A 173 12.03 -4.77 -1.14
N ASP A 174 13.10 -4.09 -1.54
CA ASP A 174 14.48 -4.48 -1.21
C ASP A 174 14.72 -4.42 0.31
N ASP A 175 14.28 -3.36 0.98
CA ASP A 175 14.45 -3.18 2.43
C ASP A 175 13.77 -4.30 3.22
N PHE A 176 12.53 -4.65 2.86
CA PHE A 176 11.72 -5.71 3.49
C PHE A 176 11.99 -7.12 2.92
N ASN A 177 13.02 -7.31 2.08
CA ASN A 177 13.35 -8.59 1.45
C ASN A 177 12.17 -9.24 0.69
N ILE A 178 11.30 -8.43 0.08
CA ILE A 178 10.16 -8.90 -0.70
C ILE A 178 10.68 -9.34 -2.07
N PRO A 179 10.52 -10.61 -2.49
CA PRO A 179 10.95 -11.05 -3.81
C PRO A 179 10.02 -10.49 -4.89
N TYR A 180 10.59 -9.84 -5.92
CA TYR A 180 9.85 -9.35 -7.07
C TYR A 180 10.61 -9.55 -8.37
N THR A 181 9.88 -9.50 -9.49
CA THR A 181 10.43 -9.41 -10.85
C THR A 181 10.06 -8.06 -11.46
N THR A 182 11.04 -7.36 -12.02
CA THR A 182 10.76 -6.14 -12.79
C THR A 182 10.15 -6.50 -14.14
N LEU A 183 9.03 -5.86 -14.49
CA LEU A 183 8.41 -5.94 -15.81
C LEU A 183 8.61 -4.64 -16.57
N HIS A 184 9.13 -4.72 -17.77
CA HIS A 184 9.18 -3.62 -18.72
C HIS A 184 8.08 -3.76 -19.78
N ASN A 185 7.92 -2.74 -20.61
CA ASN A 185 6.90 -2.68 -21.67
C ASN A 185 6.81 -3.94 -22.54
N LYS A 186 7.96 -4.53 -22.89
CA LYS A 186 8.04 -5.71 -23.76
C LYS A 186 7.44 -6.97 -23.11
N ASP A 187 7.44 -7.05 -21.79
CA ASP A 187 7.00 -8.25 -21.06
C ASP A 187 5.47 -8.40 -21.04
N PHE A 188 4.75 -7.36 -21.50
CA PHE A 188 3.31 -7.37 -21.74
C PHE A 188 2.92 -7.78 -23.17
N LYS A 189 3.90 -8.12 -24.01
CA LYS A 189 3.67 -8.58 -25.38
C LYS A 189 4.04 -10.05 -25.51
N GLY A 190 3.19 -10.80 -26.20
CA GLY A 190 3.49 -12.20 -26.48
C GLY A 190 4.36 -12.37 -27.72
N PRO A 191 4.86 -13.59 -27.99
CA PRO A 191 5.48 -13.89 -29.28
C PRO A 191 4.47 -13.65 -30.42
N LYS A 192 4.96 -13.31 -31.63
CA LYS A 192 4.13 -12.91 -32.78
C LYS A 192 2.88 -13.81 -32.92
N GLY A 193 1.69 -13.18 -32.84
CA GLY A 193 0.40 -13.84 -33.02
C GLY A 193 -0.20 -14.52 -31.78
N LYS A 194 0.44 -14.45 -30.61
CA LYS A 194 -0.09 -15.02 -29.36
C LYS A 194 -0.12 -13.98 -28.25
N LYS A 195 -1.20 -13.96 -27.46
CA LYS A 195 -1.28 -13.17 -26.23
C LYS A 195 -0.31 -13.71 -25.18
N ILE A 196 0.34 -12.83 -24.43
CA ILE A 196 1.12 -13.21 -23.25
C ILE A 196 0.18 -13.70 -22.13
N ASP A 197 0.60 -14.74 -21.40
CA ASP A 197 -0.12 -15.21 -20.22
C ASP A 197 0.65 -14.87 -18.95
N LEU A 198 0.40 -13.67 -18.42
CA LEU A 198 1.09 -13.16 -17.23
C LEU A 198 0.85 -14.04 -15.99
N ARG A 199 -0.33 -14.66 -15.90
CA ARG A 199 -0.72 -15.48 -14.74
C ARG A 199 0.16 -16.72 -14.59
N LYS A 200 0.77 -17.22 -15.68
CA LYS A 200 1.72 -18.34 -15.60
C LYS A 200 2.93 -18.04 -14.73
N LYS A 201 3.37 -16.78 -14.68
CA LYS A 201 4.59 -16.36 -13.97
C LYS A 201 4.31 -15.58 -12.70
N PHE A 202 3.23 -14.82 -12.66
CA PHE A 202 2.95 -13.88 -11.57
C PHE A 202 1.60 -14.15 -10.94
N ASP A 203 1.52 -13.90 -9.64
CA ASP A 203 0.27 -13.90 -8.86
C ASP A 203 -0.20 -12.46 -8.61
N VAL A 204 0.74 -11.52 -8.48
CA VAL A 204 0.48 -10.10 -8.20
C VAL A 204 1.31 -9.22 -9.13
N ILE A 205 0.70 -8.21 -9.74
CA ILE A 205 1.40 -7.19 -10.55
C ILE A 205 1.13 -5.82 -9.95
N VAL A 206 2.18 -5.08 -9.67
CA VAL A 206 2.14 -3.76 -9.04
C VAL A 206 2.52 -2.67 -10.03
N PHE A 207 1.73 -1.61 -10.09
CA PHE A 207 2.04 -0.35 -10.74
C PHE A 207 2.18 0.74 -9.68
N ALA A 208 3.39 1.28 -9.52
CA ALA A 208 3.63 2.47 -8.72
C ALA A 208 2.95 3.70 -9.33
N SER A 209 2.94 4.84 -8.63
CA SER A 209 2.27 6.06 -9.10
C SER A 209 2.84 6.53 -10.43
N GLU A 210 2.10 6.29 -11.51
CA GLU A 210 2.42 6.77 -12.84
C GLU A 210 1.15 7.09 -13.61
N ASN A 211 1.20 8.14 -14.42
CA ASN A 211 0.05 8.53 -15.23
C ASN A 211 -0.36 7.41 -16.19
N ALA A 212 -1.65 7.13 -16.30
CA ALA A 212 -2.20 6.07 -17.14
C ALA A 212 -1.79 6.15 -18.62
N ASP A 213 -1.67 7.36 -19.19
CA ASP A 213 -1.24 7.53 -20.59
C ASP A 213 0.26 7.24 -20.74
N ILE A 214 1.07 7.54 -19.72
CA ILE A 214 2.48 7.14 -19.70
C ILE A 214 2.59 5.61 -19.63
N ILE A 215 1.85 4.95 -18.75
CA ILE A 215 1.86 3.48 -18.65
C ILE A 215 1.47 2.84 -19.98
N LYS A 216 0.41 3.33 -20.62
CA LYS A 216 -0.14 2.73 -21.85
C LYS A 216 0.64 3.12 -23.10
N LEU A 217 1.00 4.38 -23.26
CA LEU A 217 1.56 4.95 -24.51
C LEU A 217 3.04 5.32 -24.41
N GLY A 218 3.61 5.40 -23.20
CA GLY A 218 4.97 5.88 -22.95
C GLY A 218 5.13 7.39 -23.00
N LYS A 219 4.03 8.13 -23.18
CA LYS A 219 4.03 9.59 -23.35
C LYS A 219 2.79 10.23 -22.74
N PRO A 220 2.87 11.49 -22.27
CA PRO A 220 1.72 12.17 -21.71
C PRO A 220 0.66 12.42 -22.79
N SER A 221 -0.61 12.57 -22.39
CA SER A 221 -1.67 13.08 -23.27
C SER A 221 -1.27 14.42 -23.88
N SER A 222 -1.69 14.69 -25.12
CA SER A 222 -1.49 15.97 -25.80
C SER A 222 -2.13 17.15 -25.05
N SER A 223 -3.21 16.89 -24.30
CA SER A 223 -3.87 17.89 -23.45
C SER A 223 -3.17 18.12 -22.10
N SER A 224 -2.11 17.37 -21.80
CA SER A 224 -1.36 17.54 -20.55
C SER A 224 -0.49 18.81 -20.63
N PRO A 225 -0.46 19.66 -19.60
CA PRO A 225 0.51 20.75 -19.50
C PRO A 225 1.97 20.28 -19.59
N TYR A 226 2.22 19.00 -19.28
CA TYR A 226 3.54 18.39 -19.35
C TYR A 226 3.93 17.89 -20.75
N ALA A 227 3.00 17.90 -21.72
CA ALA A 227 3.28 17.45 -23.08
C ALA A 227 4.42 18.25 -23.74
N ARG A 228 4.49 19.57 -23.47
CA ARG A 228 5.56 20.44 -24.00
C ARG A 228 6.96 20.13 -23.48
N TYR A 229 7.06 19.43 -22.36
CA TYR A 229 8.33 19.02 -21.74
C TYR A 229 8.69 17.58 -22.08
N PHE A 230 7.91 16.92 -22.94
CA PHE A 230 8.16 15.54 -23.33
C PHE A 230 9.24 15.48 -24.41
N THR A 231 10.37 14.89 -24.05
CA THR A 231 11.42 14.51 -25.00
C THR A 231 11.27 13.04 -25.36
N GLU A 232 11.32 12.73 -26.65
CA GLU A 232 11.36 11.35 -27.11
C GLU A 232 12.68 10.67 -26.70
N MET A 233 12.59 9.44 -26.19
CA MET A 233 13.75 8.64 -25.81
C MET A 233 14.32 7.86 -27.01
N PRO A 234 15.48 7.22 -26.94
CA PRO A 234 15.92 6.27 -27.99
C PRO A 234 14.88 5.16 -28.23
N PRO A 235 14.72 4.62 -29.46
CA PRO A 235 13.66 3.68 -29.83
C PRO A 235 13.43 2.51 -28.87
N GLU A 236 14.51 1.94 -28.34
CA GLU A 236 14.52 0.82 -27.40
C GLU A 236 13.89 1.17 -26.02
N TYR A 237 13.83 2.46 -25.68
CA TYR A 237 13.26 3.00 -24.44
C TYR A 237 11.92 3.73 -24.66
N ARG A 238 11.32 3.60 -25.86
CA ARG A 238 10.03 4.23 -26.17
C ARG A 238 8.83 3.35 -25.81
N GLY A 239 7.66 4.00 -25.76
CA GLY A 239 6.37 3.35 -25.69
C GLY A 239 5.93 2.96 -24.28
N GLY A 240 4.76 2.35 -24.21
CA GLY A 240 4.20 1.76 -22.99
C GLY A 240 3.71 0.35 -23.27
N ILE A 241 2.87 -0.19 -22.38
CA ILE A 241 2.33 -1.55 -22.50
C ILE A 241 1.34 -1.71 -23.68
N GLY A 242 0.82 -0.59 -24.20
CA GLY A 242 -0.11 -0.56 -25.32
C GLY A 242 -1.47 -1.21 -25.04
N LYS A 243 -2.32 -1.28 -26.08
CA LYS A 243 -3.62 -1.96 -25.98
C LYS A 243 -3.46 -3.45 -25.67
N GLU A 244 -2.48 -4.11 -26.28
CA GLU A 244 -2.18 -5.52 -26.02
C GLU A 244 -1.87 -5.78 -24.55
N GLY A 245 -1.01 -4.96 -23.93
CA GLY A 245 -0.67 -5.11 -22.52
C GLY A 245 -1.83 -4.83 -21.57
N VAL A 246 -2.70 -3.88 -21.92
CA VAL A 246 -3.96 -3.65 -21.17
C VAL A 246 -4.87 -4.88 -21.23
N GLU A 247 -5.03 -5.50 -22.40
CA GLU A 247 -5.82 -6.74 -22.53
C GLU A 247 -5.16 -7.91 -21.80
N ALA A 248 -3.82 -8.00 -21.81
CA ALA A 248 -3.10 -8.99 -21.02
C ALA A 248 -3.31 -8.80 -19.50
N LEU A 249 -3.41 -7.56 -19.01
CA LEU A 249 -3.75 -7.27 -17.62
C LEU A 249 -5.19 -7.66 -17.27
N LYS A 250 -6.15 -7.40 -18.17
CA LYS A 250 -7.54 -7.88 -17.99
C LYS A 250 -7.60 -9.39 -17.92
N ASP A 251 -6.93 -10.08 -18.85
CA ASP A 251 -6.84 -11.54 -18.89
C ASP A 251 -6.15 -12.09 -17.61
N PHE A 252 -5.13 -11.39 -17.11
CA PHE A 252 -4.44 -11.73 -15.86
C PHE A 252 -5.37 -11.67 -14.64
N VAL A 253 -6.13 -10.59 -14.48
CA VAL A 253 -7.10 -10.43 -13.38
C VAL A 253 -8.23 -11.44 -13.52
N ALA A 254 -8.79 -11.60 -14.72
CA ALA A 254 -9.82 -12.60 -15.03
C ALA A 254 -9.45 -14.02 -14.56
N LYS A 255 -8.17 -14.40 -14.71
CA LYS A 255 -7.61 -15.69 -14.29
C LYS A 255 -7.22 -15.78 -12.80
N GLY A 256 -7.62 -14.81 -11.96
CA GLY A 256 -7.35 -14.83 -10.52
C GLY A 256 -6.08 -14.10 -10.07
N GLY A 257 -5.45 -13.35 -10.98
CA GLY A 257 -4.36 -12.45 -10.66
C GLY A 257 -4.81 -11.23 -9.85
N ILE A 258 -3.87 -10.63 -9.14
CA ILE A 258 -4.10 -9.40 -8.36
C ILE A 258 -3.34 -8.25 -9.00
N LEU A 259 -4.08 -7.25 -9.50
CA LEU A 259 -3.51 -6.02 -10.03
C LEU A 259 -3.54 -4.95 -8.93
N VAL A 260 -2.38 -4.43 -8.53
CA VAL A 260 -2.27 -3.35 -7.54
C VAL A 260 -1.85 -2.07 -8.24
N THR A 261 -2.62 -0.99 -8.07
CA THR A 261 -2.28 0.32 -8.63
C THR A 261 -2.19 1.38 -7.53
N LEU A 262 -1.08 2.09 -7.49
CA LEU A 262 -0.85 3.18 -6.54
C LEU A 262 -1.19 4.53 -7.19
N ASN A 263 -1.95 5.36 -6.49
CA ASN A 263 -2.19 6.76 -6.80
C ASN A 263 -2.59 6.97 -8.27
N ASP A 264 -1.78 7.68 -9.07
CA ASP A 264 -2.09 8.01 -10.47
C ASP A 264 -2.24 6.77 -11.38
N ALA A 265 -1.64 5.63 -11.02
CA ALA A 265 -1.80 4.39 -11.77
C ALA A 265 -3.23 3.84 -11.69
N CYS A 266 -4.02 4.23 -10.67
CA CYS A 266 -5.45 3.92 -10.62
C CYS A 266 -6.18 4.45 -11.87
N GLY A 267 -5.66 5.52 -12.48
CA GLY A 267 -6.18 6.06 -13.74
C GLY A 267 -6.21 5.05 -14.89
N LEU A 268 -5.33 4.04 -14.89
CA LEU A 268 -5.33 2.97 -15.89
C LEU A 268 -6.62 2.16 -15.78
N VAL A 269 -7.03 1.85 -14.56
CA VAL A 269 -8.25 1.09 -14.28
C VAL A 269 -9.49 1.90 -14.65
N PHE A 270 -9.52 3.20 -14.31
CA PHE A 270 -10.64 4.08 -14.66
C PHE A 270 -10.86 4.16 -16.18
N LYS A 271 -9.77 4.26 -16.95
CA LYS A 271 -9.82 4.44 -18.41
C LYS A 271 -10.08 3.14 -19.17
N GLU A 272 -9.47 2.03 -18.72
CA GLU A 272 -9.37 0.84 -19.56
C GLU A 272 -10.26 -0.33 -19.12
N PHE A 273 -10.64 -0.40 -17.84
CA PHE A 273 -11.36 -1.56 -17.27
C PHE A 273 -12.87 -1.35 -17.16
N LYS A 274 -13.39 -0.13 -17.41
CA LYS A 274 -14.81 0.22 -17.18
C LYS A 274 -15.28 -0.13 -15.75
N ALA A 275 -14.38 -0.04 -14.79
CA ALA A 275 -14.64 -0.37 -13.40
C ALA A 275 -15.63 0.64 -12.75
N PRO A 276 -16.39 0.25 -11.71
CA PRO A 276 -17.37 1.10 -11.03
C PRO A 276 -16.71 2.11 -10.06
N VAL A 277 -15.67 2.80 -10.52
CA VAL A 277 -14.86 3.73 -9.73
C VAL A 277 -14.21 4.79 -10.62
N SER A 278 -14.10 5.99 -10.07
CA SER A 278 -13.51 7.14 -10.75
C SER A 278 -12.82 8.04 -9.72
N ASP A 279 -12.02 8.98 -10.20
CA ASP A 279 -11.48 10.04 -9.36
C ASP A 279 -12.58 11.10 -9.06
N ALA A 280 -12.81 11.34 -7.77
CA ALA A 280 -13.74 12.34 -7.27
C ALA A 280 -13.21 13.77 -7.47
N LEU A 281 -11.89 13.94 -7.55
CA LEU A 281 -11.22 15.24 -7.57
C LEU A 281 -10.86 15.71 -9.00
N GLN A 282 -10.93 14.84 -10.00
CA GLN A 282 -10.51 15.12 -11.38
C GLN A 282 -11.07 16.41 -11.99
N ARG A 283 -12.30 16.81 -11.62
CA ARG A 283 -12.98 18.02 -12.14
C ARG A 283 -13.15 19.11 -11.08
N VAL A 284 -12.49 18.98 -9.93
CA VAL A 284 -12.53 19.98 -8.88
C VAL A 284 -11.42 20.99 -9.14
N ASP A 285 -11.80 22.25 -9.26
CA ASP A 285 -10.86 23.34 -9.45
C ASP A 285 -9.87 23.43 -8.28
N ARG A 286 -8.60 23.72 -8.58
CA ARG A 286 -7.53 23.79 -7.57
C ARG A 286 -7.78 24.87 -6.52
N ASN A 287 -8.53 25.93 -6.83
CA ASN A 287 -8.91 26.97 -5.87
C ASN A 287 -10.03 26.51 -4.93
N LYS A 288 -10.75 25.44 -5.29
CA LYS A 288 -11.81 24.81 -4.49
C LYS A 288 -11.30 23.66 -3.64
N PHE A 289 -10.34 22.89 -4.15
CA PHE A 289 -9.67 21.83 -3.40
C PHE A 289 -8.16 21.94 -3.54
N PHE A 290 -7.47 22.13 -2.41
CA PHE A 290 -6.02 22.22 -2.37
C PHE A 290 -5.49 21.51 -1.14
N CYS A 291 -4.69 20.47 -1.35
CA CYS A 291 -4.08 19.68 -0.29
C CYS A 291 -2.62 19.40 -0.67
N PRO A 292 -1.71 20.38 -0.47
CA PRO A 292 -0.29 20.19 -0.71
C PRO A 292 0.25 19.24 0.35
N THR A 293 0.96 18.18 -0.06
CA THR A 293 1.53 17.09 0.77
C THR A 293 1.21 17.21 2.26
N SER A 294 0.11 16.59 2.69
CA SER A 294 -0.45 16.68 4.04
C SER A 294 -0.94 15.32 4.53
N LEU A 295 -1.08 15.16 5.84
CA LEU A 295 -1.53 13.92 6.46
C LEU A 295 -3.03 13.99 6.71
N LEU A 296 -3.76 13.08 6.08
CA LEU A 296 -5.21 12.99 6.16
C LEU A 296 -5.64 11.73 6.91
N ARG A 297 -6.66 11.85 7.76
CA ARG A 297 -7.30 10.74 8.46
C ARG A 297 -8.02 9.86 7.45
N ILE A 298 -7.84 8.55 7.57
CA ILE A 298 -8.64 7.53 6.89
C ILE A 298 -9.19 6.55 7.93
N LYS A 299 -10.42 6.10 7.71
CA LYS A 299 -11.03 5.00 8.44
C LYS A 299 -10.81 3.70 7.67
N VAL A 300 -10.34 2.67 8.34
CA VAL A 300 -9.90 1.40 7.75
C VAL A 300 -10.79 0.27 8.21
N LYS A 301 -11.28 -0.54 7.27
CA LYS A 301 -11.91 -1.83 7.54
C LYS A 301 -10.82 -2.86 7.82
N ASN A 302 -10.33 -2.88 9.05
CA ASN A 302 -9.24 -3.77 9.49
C ASN A 302 -9.62 -5.26 9.55
N THR A 303 -10.89 -5.60 9.34
CA THR A 303 -11.40 -6.96 9.13
C THR A 303 -11.34 -7.43 7.67
N HIS A 304 -11.01 -6.55 6.73
CA HIS A 304 -10.80 -6.91 5.33
C HIS A 304 -9.32 -7.29 5.11
N PRO A 305 -8.98 -8.24 4.21
CA PRO A 305 -7.59 -8.66 4.01
C PRO A 305 -6.59 -7.54 3.72
N LEU A 306 -6.99 -6.53 2.94
CA LEU A 306 -6.18 -5.33 2.69
C LEU A 306 -6.00 -4.40 3.90
N GLY A 307 -6.90 -4.48 4.88
CA GLY A 307 -6.88 -3.72 6.13
C GLY A 307 -6.22 -4.45 7.30
N TYR A 308 -5.86 -5.73 7.14
CA TYR A 308 -5.26 -6.52 8.22
C TYR A 308 -4.03 -5.87 8.85
N GLY A 309 -3.97 -5.93 10.19
CA GLY A 309 -2.90 -5.34 11.00
C GLY A 309 -2.86 -3.80 11.03
N LEU A 310 -3.78 -3.11 10.36
CA LEU A 310 -3.95 -1.66 10.49
C LEU A 310 -4.93 -1.32 11.63
N PRO A 311 -4.74 -0.19 12.33
CA PRO A 311 -5.76 0.36 13.21
C PRO A 311 -7.00 0.80 12.41
N GLU A 312 -8.13 0.96 13.10
CA GLU A 312 -9.38 1.48 12.48
C GLU A 312 -9.22 2.90 11.96
N GLU A 313 -8.33 3.70 12.54
CA GLU A 313 -7.96 5.01 12.04
C GLU A 313 -6.46 5.07 11.73
N ALA A 314 -6.11 5.49 10.52
CA ALA A 314 -4.74 5.66 10.07
C ALA A 314 -4.56 7.03 9.39
N ALA A 315 -3.30 7.39 9.14
CA ALA A 315 -2.95 8.63 8.47
C ALA A 315 -2.37 8.34 7.07
N ALA A 316 -3.08 8.79 6.04
CA ALA A 316 -2.61 8.72 4.65
C ALA A 316 -1.86 10.01 4.29
N MET A 317 -0.66 9.87 3.74
CA MET A 317 0.04 10.99 3.12
C MET A 317 -0.64 11.33 1.79
N PHE A 318 -1.35 12.45 1.76
CA PHE A 318 -2.01 12.96 0.57
C PHE A 318 -1.05 13.86 -0.18
N SER A 319 -0.49 13.38 -1.29
CA SER A 319 0.46 14.15 -2.11
C SER A 319 0.17 13.92 -3.58
N ARG A 320 -0.62 14.84 -4.16
CA ARG A 320 -1.29 14.68 -5.47
C ARG A 320 -2.04 13.34 -5.52
N SER A 321 -2.85 13.11 -4.49
CA SER A 321 -3.58 11.86 -4.30
C SER A 321 -5.04 11.96 -4.68
N LEU A 322 -5.73 10.83 -4.65
CA LEU A 322 -7.08 10.67 -5.16
C LEU A 322 -8.08 10.54 -4.01
N GLY A 323 -9.28 11.06 -4.24
CA GLY A 323 -10.49 10.59 -3.58
C GLY A 323 -11.24 9.67 -4.53
N LEU A 324 -11.45 8.41 -4.19
CA LEU A 324 -12.11 7.45 -5.07
C LEU A 324 -13.64 7.57 -4.91
N ARG A 325 -14.33 7.90 -6.00
CA ARG A 325 -15.80 7.85 -6.09
C ARG A 325 -16.21 6.53 -6.74
N THR A 326 -16.90 5.70 -5.98
CA THR A 326 -17.42 4.41 -6.42
C THR A 326 -18.89 4.49 -6.79
N SER A 327 -19.32 3.73 -7.80
CA SER A 327 -20.74 3.51 -8.13
C SER A 327 -21.22 2.14 -7.63
N ILE A 328 -22.51 1.86 -7.78
CA ILE A 328 -23.05 0.51 -7.56
C ILE A 328 -22.42 -0.38 -8.66
N PRO A 329 -21.77 -1.50 -8.29
CA PRO A 329 -21.20 -2.42 -9.28
C PRO A 329 -22.32 -3.12 -10.07
N SER A 330 -22.02 -3.55 -11.29
CA SER A 330 -22.93 -4.33 -12.14
C SER A 330 -22.17 -5.45 -12.85
N GLY A 331 -22.88 -6.48 -13.30
CA GLY A 331 -22.29 -7.61 -14.00
C GLY A 331 -21.32 -8.40 -13.12
N GLU A 332 -20.10 -8.63 -13.60
CA GLU A 332 -19.06 -9.43 -12.94
C GLU A 332 -18.22 -8.66 -11.90
N TRP A 333 -18.63 -7.43 -11.59
CA TRP A 333 -17.93 -6.59 -10.61
C TRP A 333 -18.51 -6.77 -9.22
N ASP A 334 -17.63 -6.85 -8.23
CA ASP A 334 -17.94 -6.56 -6.84
C ASP A 334 -16.93 -5.54 -6.29
N ARG A 335 -17.33 -4.78 -5.27
CA ARG A 335 -16.55 -3.66 -4.76
C ARG A 335 -16.65 -3.57 -3.24
N THR A 336 -15.49 -3.58 -2.59
CA THR A 336 -15.34 -3.27 -1.16
C THR A 336 -14.53 -2.00 -0.96
N ILE A 337 -15.06 -1.05 -0.18
CA ILE A 337 -14.27 0.08 0.33
C ILE A 337 -13.50 -0.41 1.55
N VAL A 338 -12.18 -0.43 1.44
CA VAL A 338 -11.29 -0.89 2.52
C VAL A 338 -10.86 0.27 3.40
N ALA A 339 -10.65 1.45 2.81
CA ALA A 339 -10.41 2.66 3.57
C ALA A 339 -11.15 3.83 2.95
N ALA A 340 -11.62 4.77 3.78
CA ALA A 340 -12.31 5.98 3.35
C ALA A 340 -11.93 7.18 4.18
N TYR A 341 -11.97 8.36 3.58
CA TYR A 341 -11.87 9.61 4.33
C TYR A 341 -13.15 9.82 5.14
N PRO A 342 -13.05 10.29 6.40
CA PRO A 342 -14.23 10.54 7.23
C PRO A 342 -15.10 11.67 6.67
N LYS A 343 -16.23 11.93 7.33
CA LYS A 343 -17.15 13.01 6.95
C LYS A 343 -16.53 14.40 7.19
N GLU A 344 -15.80 14.54 8.29
CA GLU A 344 -15.21 15.77 8.79
C GLU A 344 -13.94 15.46 9.59
N ASP A 345 -13.20 16.49 9.99
CA ASP A 345 -11.90 16.44 10.66
C ASP A 345 -10.86 15.61 9.91
N ILE A 346 -10.85 15.71 8.57
CA ILE A 346 -9.98 14.89 7.71
C ILE A 346 -8.51 15.29 7.86
N LEU A 347 -8.18 16.57 8.08
CA LEU A 347 -6.80 17.02 8.19
C LEU A 347 -6.20 16.67 9.57
N LEU A 348 -5.15 15.86 9.59
CA LEU A 348 -4.38 15.57 10.81
C LEU A 348 -3.20 16.53 10.98
N SER A 349 -2.51 16.84 9.88
CA SER A 349 -1.36 17.74 9.85
C SER A 349 -1.10 18.26 8.44
N GLY A 350 -0.86 19.56 8.32
CA GLY A 350 -0.55 20.26 7.08
C GLY A 350 -1.62 21.27 6.70
N TRP A 351 -2.12 21.19 5.46
CA TRP A 351 -3.15 22.06 4.91
C TRP A 351 -4.13 21.30 4.02
N LEU A 352 -5.41 21.49 4.29
CA LEU A 352 -6.51 21.02 3.46
C LEU A 352 -7.52 22.15 3.25
N LEU A 353 -7.58 22.65 2.02
CA LEU A 353 -8.66 23.49 1.53
C LEU A 353 -9.70 22.62 0.81
N GLY A 354 -10.98 22.83 1.10
CA GLY A 354 -12.06 22.16 0.37
C GLY A 354 -12.37 20.75 0.86
N GLU A 355 -12.21 20.49 2.15
CA GLU A 355 -12.43 19.17 2.79
C GLU A 355 -13.68 18.42 2.30
N LYS A 356 -14.80 19.13 2.10
CA LYS A 356 -16.05 18.58 1.56
C LYS A 356 -15.92 17.79 0.24
N TYR A 357 -14.91 18.08 -0.58
CA TYR A 357 -14.71 17.41 -1.86
C TYR A 357 -14.13 16.00 -1.71
N ILE A 358 -13.38 15.75 -0.63
CA ILE A 358 -12.78 14.44 -0.32
C ILE A 358 -13.52 13.70 0.80
N ALA A 359 -14.36 14.39 1.57
CA ALA A 359 -15.22 13.79 2.58
C ALA A 359 -16.02 12.58 2.04
N ARG A 360 -16.00 11.49 2.83
CA ARG A 360 -16.66 10.21 2.53
C ARG A 360 -16.21 9.52 1.23
N LYS A 361 -15.17 10.00 0.55
CA LYS A 361 -14.59 9.31 -0.61
C LYS A 361 -13.76 8.13 -0.13
N ALA A 362 -13.68 7.09 -0.95
CA ALA A 362 -12.80 5.98 -0.65
C ALA A 362 -11.33 6.39 -0.86
N ALA A 363 -10.44 5.86 -0.04
CA ALA A 363 -9.00 6.00 -0.15
C ALA A 363 -8.36 4.70 -0.66
N VAL A 364 -8.92 3.55 -0.28
CA VAL A 364 -8.51 2.22 -0.78
C VAL A 364 -9.76 1.41 -1.15
N VAL A 365 -9.76 0.84 -2.35
CA VAL A 365 -10.87 0.03 -2.87
C VAL A 365 -10.31 -1.31 -3.36
N ASP A 366 -10.95 -2.40 -2.95
CA ASP A 366 -10.78 -3.71 -3.56
C ASP A 366 -11.93 -3.95 -4.54
N LEU A 367 -11.59 -4.17 -5.81
CA LEU A 367 -12.55 -4.56 -6.84
C LEU A 367 -12.33 -6.03 -7.17
N LYS A 368 -13.35 -6.85 -7.00
CA LYS A 368 -13.35 -8.20 -7.55
C LYS A 368 -13.85 -8.14 -8.99
N TYR A 369 -13.09 -8.73 -9.90
CA TYR A 369 -13.47 -8.89 -11.30
C TYR A 369 -13.23 -10.34 -11.70
N GLN A 370 -14.31 -11.05 -11.99
CA GLN A 370 -14.28 -12.50 -12.18
C GLN A 370 -13.59 -13.21 -10.99
N LYS A 371 -12.46 -13.88 -11.23
CA LYS A 371 -11.72 -14.63 -10.19
C LYS A 371 -10.65 -13.81 -9.48
N GLY A 372 -10.32 -12.63 -9.98
CA GLY A 372 -9.19 -11.83 -9.50
C GLY A 372 -9.60 -10.53 -8.84
N HIS A 373 -8.58 -9.79 -8.42
CA HIS A 373 -8.72 -8.54 -7.69
C HIS A 373 -7.99 -7.41 -8.39
N ILE A 374 -8.57 -6.21 -8.34
CA ILE A 374 -7.93 -4.96 -8.71
C ILE A 374 -7.95 -4.07 -7.47
N VAL A 375 -6.78 -3.92 -6.87
CA VAL A 375 -6.56 -3.16 -5.64
C VAL A 375 -6.15 -1.73 -6.00
N LEU A 376 -7.03 -0.79 -5.69
CA LEU A 376 -6.83 0.64 -5.94
C LEU A 376 -6.44 1.33 -4.65
N ILE A 377 -5.19 1.74 -4.54
CA ILE A 377 -4.70 2.53 -3.40
C ILE A 377 -4.58 3.97 -3.89
N GLY A 378 -5.55 4.83 -3.55
CA GLY A 378 -5.68 6.19 -4.08
C GLY A 378 -4.58 7.17 -3.64
N PHE A 379 -3.59 6.71 -2.89
CA PHE A 379 -2.44 7.48 -2.44
C PHE A 379 -1.18 6.61 -2.53
N ARG A 380 -0.02 7.25 -2.45
CA ARG A 380 1.27 6.53 -2.40
C ARG A 380 1.47 5.99 -0.98
N CYS A 381 0.97 4.79 -0.70
CA CYS A 381 1.07 4.19 0.64
C CYS A 381 2.52 3.97 1.10
N GLN A 382 3.47 3.95 0.17
CA GLN A 382 4.90 3.85 0.43
C GLN A 382 5.64 5.20 0.39
N HIS A 383 4.94 6.32 0.20
CA HIS A 383 5.50 7.65 -0.12
C HIS A 383 6.91 7.92 0.42
N ARG A 384 7.88 8.05 -0.49
CA ARG A 384 9.30 8.33 -0.21
C ARG A 384 9.95 7.35 0.79
N ALA A 385 9.42 6.14 0.92
CA ALA A 385 9.80 5.16 1.93
C ALA A 385 9.75 5.69 3.38
N GLN A 386 8.80 6.57 3.70
CA GLN A 386 8.65 7.15 5.05
C GLN A 386 7.32 6.80 5.72
N THR A 387 6.29 6.44 4.95
CA THR A 387 4.92 6.26 5.46
C THR A 387 4.65 4.84 5.97
N HIS A 388 5.46 4.36 6.92
CA HIS A 388 5.37 3.00 7.48
C HIS A 388 3.96 2.66 7.99
N GLY A 389 3.20 3.65 8.47
CA GLY A 389 1.82 3.49 8.93
C GLY A 389 0.84 3.02 7.84
N THR A 390 1.21 3.11 6.56
CA THR A 390 0.34 2.71 5.45
C THR A 390 0.94 1.64 4.51
N TYR A 391 2.17 1.18 4.74
CA TYR A 391 2.79 0.11 3.92
C TYR A 391 1.94 -1.15 3.85
N LYS A 392 1.20 -1.45 4.92
CA LYS A 392 0.36 -2.65 5.00
C LYS A 392 -0.68 -2.73 3.89
N PHE A 393 -1.20 -1.62 3.35
CA PHE A 393 -2.11 -1.72 2.20
C PHE A 393 -1.44 -2.40 1.00
N LEU A 394 -0.18 -2.07 0.73
CA LEU A 394 0.61 -2.72 -0.31
C LEU A 394 0.98 -4.14 0.09
N PHE A 395 1.56 -4.33 1.28
CA PHE A 395 2.02 -5.66 1.70
C PHE A 395 0.88 -6.68 1.82
N ASN A 396 -0.29 -6.25 2.28
CA ASN A 396 -1.49 -7.08 2.34
C ASN A 396 -1.98 -7.49 0.95
N ALA A 397 -1.84 -6.61 -0.05
CA ALA A 397 -2.18 -6.94 -1.44
C ALA A 397 -1.21 -7.96 -2.04
N LEU A 398 0.08 -7.93 -1.63
CA LEU A 398 1.08 -8.90 -2.07
C LEU A 398 0.86 -10.30 -1.46
N LEU A 399 0.40 -10.35 -0.20
CA LEU A 399 0.10 -11.58 0.54
C LEU A 399 -1.40 -11.74 0.78
N TYR A 400 -2.20 -11.48 -0.26
CA TYR A 400 -3.65 -11.60 -0.18
C TYR A 400 -4.04 -13.07 0.09
N PRO A 401 -4.78 -13.39 1.16
CA PRO A 401 -5.18 -14.75 1.49
C PRO A 401 -6.21 -15.30 0.51
N GLU A 402 -6.18 -16.61 0.28
CA GLU A 402 -7.22 -17.32 -0.47
C GLU A 402 -8.45 -17.45 0.43
N VAL A 403 -9.29 -16.42 0.45
CA VAL A 403 -10.58 -16.42 1.17
C VAL A 403 -11.63 -16.87 0.15
N ASP A 404 -12.12 -18.09 0.32
CA ASP A 404 -13.20 -18.67 -0.51
C ASP A 404 -14.55 -17.96 -0.27
#